data_AF-I4EX66-F1
#
_entry.id   AF-I4EX66-F1
#
_cell.length_a   1.000
_cell.length_b   1.000
_cell.length_c   1.000
_cell.angle_alpha   90.00
_cell.angle_beta   90.00
_cell.angle_gamma   90.00
#
_symmetry.space_group_name_H-M   'P 1'
#
loop_
_entity.id
_entity.type
_entity.pdbx_description
1 polymer ?
#
loop_
_entity_poly.entity_id
_entity_poly.type
_entity_poly.pdbx_seq_one_letter_code
_entity_poly.pdbx_strand_id
1 'polypeptide(L)'
;MLALAAVVIWFAMAPDESSDRSSDIASALSDYELNEARTEGAPQQQVVNGWVAKDLLTVIAQQQNDSVTDERLPALAVLVVLGLALHIATSMRPTTPDGVVTAPVAPAANPSPEPASAL
;
A
#
# COMPACT_ATOMS: atom_id res chain seq x y z
N MET A 1 -6.88 -8.47 -15.60
CA MET A 1 -7.06 -8.16 -14.17
C MET A 1 -5.91 -7.31 -13.61
N LEU A 2 -4.64 -7.71 -13.76
CA LEU A 2 -3.48 -6.99 -13.21
C LEU A 2 -3.34 -5.53 -13.70
N ALA A 3 -3.61 -5.28 -14.99
CA ALA A 3 -3.57 -3.92 -15.55
C ALA A 3 -4.62 -2.98 -14.95
N LEU A 4 -5.79 -3.50 -14.55
CA LEU A 4 -6.86 -2.69 -13.98
C LEU A 4 -6.52 -2.26 -12.55
N ALA A 5 -5.90 -3.15 -11.77
CA ALA A 5 -5.40 -2.83 -10.43
C ALA A 5 -4.31 -1.74 -10.46
N ALA A 6 -3.42 -1.77 -11.45
CA ALA A 6 -2.38 -0.76 -11.61
C ALA A 6 -2.95 0.65 -11.90
N VAL A 7 -4.00 0.73 -12.73
CA VAL A 7 -4.67 2.01 -13.03
C VAL A 7 -5.37 2.59 -11.81
N VAL A 8 -5.98 1.76 -10.98
CA VAL A 8 -6.64 2.20 -9.73
C VAL A 8 -5.63 2.70 -8.70
N ILE A 9 -4.49 2.01 -8.53
CA ILE A 9 -3.42 2.43 -7.63
C ILE A 9 -2.80 3.76 -8.07
N TRP A 10 -2.64 3.96 -9.37
CA TRP A 10 -2.10 5.22 -9.90
C TRP A 10 -2.99 6.42 -9.58
N PHE A 11 -4.31 6.29 -9.73
CA PHE A 11 -5.26 7.36 -9.40
C PHE A 11 -5.42 7.58 -7.89
N ALA A 12 -5.31 6.53 -7.09
CA ALA A 12 -5.37 6.64 -5.63
C ALA A 12 -4.11 7.29 -5.02
N MET A 13 -3.00 7.35 -5.75
CA MET A 13 -1.72 7.92 -5.30
C MET A 13 -1.50 9.35 -5.83
N ALA A 14 -2.53 9.99 -6.39
CA ALA A 14 -2.46 11.37 -6.83
C ALA A 14 -2.23 12.28 -5.59
N PRO A 15 -1.18 13.12 -5.58
CA PRO A 15 -0.90 14.00 -4.45
C PRO A 15 -1.98 15.09 -4.35
N ASP A 16 -2.42 15.36 -3.12
CA ASP A 16 -3.23 16.54 -2.80
C ASP A 16 -2.31 17.77 -2.72
N GLU A 17 -2.69 18.86 -3.39
CA GLU A 17 -1.89 20.09 -3.47
C GLU A 17 -1.86 20.76 -2.07
N SER A 18 -0.79 20.47 -1.31
CA SER A 18 -0.56 21.00 0.06
C SER A 18 -0.26 22.51 0.14
N SER A 19 -1.11 23.35 -0.44
CA SER A 19 -0.93 24.81 -0.50
C SER A 19 -1.08 25.52 0.85
N ASP A 20 -1.83 24.96 1.79
CA ASP A 20 -2.26 25.67 3.01
C ASP A 20 -1.11 25.92 4.01
N ARG A 21 -0.07 25.09 4.01
CA ARG A 21 1.04 25.21 4.97
C ARG A 21 1.96 26.39 4.69
N SER A 22 2.13 26.75 3.42
CA SER A 22 2.98 27.89 3.07
C SER A 22 2.30 29.22 3.47
N SER A 23 0.96 29.27 3.41
CA SER A 23 0.20 30.43 3.89
C SER A 23 0.27 30.60 5.41
N ASP A 24 0.20 29.53 6.19
CA ASP A 24 0.25 29.63 7.66
C ASP A 24 1.60 30.16 8.14
N ILE A 25 2.70 29.66 7.55
CA ILE A 25 4.06 30.13 7.87
C ILE A 25 4.22 31.60 7.46
N ALA A 26 3.74 31.98 6.27
CA ALA A 26 3.80 33.37 5.81
C ALA A 26 3.00 34.31 6.71
N SER A 27 1.84 33.87 7.20
CA SER A 27 1.03 34.63 8.16
C SER A 27 1.77 34.84 9.48
N ALA A 28 2.33 33.77 10.06
CA ALA A 28 3.08 33.84 11.31
C ALA A 28 4.30 34.77 11.23
N LEU A 29 5.02 34.73 10.09
CA LEU A 29 6.16 35.62 9.84
C LEU A 29 5.74 37.08 9.62
N SER A 30 4.61 37.32 8.95
CA SER A 30 4.07 38.67 8.79
C SER A 30 3.63 39.26 10.14
N ASP A 31 3.01 38.46 11.00
CA ASP A 31 2.60 38.88 12.34
C ASP A 31 3.82 39.16 13.23
N TYR A 32 4.88 38.36 13.11
CA TYR A 32 6.15 38.61 13.76
C TYR A 32 6.74 39.96 13.36
N GLU A 33 6.82 40.25 12.06
CA GLU A 33 7.41 41.48 11.52
C GLU A 33 6.62 42.72 11.96
N LEU A 34 5.28 42.63 12.01
CA LEU A 34 4.43 43.69 12.55
C LEU A 34 4.61 43.91 14.06
N ASN A 35 4.83 42.85 14.84
CA ASN A 35 5.09 42.98 16.27
C ASN A 35 6.50 43.50 16.55
N GLU A 36 7.49 43.08 15.79
CA GLU A 36 8.88 43.54 15.90
C GLU A 36 8.96 45.05 15.64
N ALA A 37 8.26 45.54 14.61
CA ALA A 37 8.13 46.97 14.31
C ALA A 37 7.46 47.80 15.42
N ARG A 38 6.63 47.19 16.27
CA ARG A 38 5.95 47.84 17.40
C ARG A 38 6.69 47.69 18.72
N THR A 39 7.81 46.96 18.73
CA THR A 39 8.53 46.65 19.96
C THR A 39 9.58 47.71 20.27
N GLU A 40 9.47 48.33 21.44
CA GLU A 40 10.35 49.45 21.85
C GLU A 40 11.50 49.03 22.78
N GLY A 41 11.62 47.74 23.14
CA GLY A 41 12.68 47.28 24.05
C GLY A 41 12.86 45.77 24.18
N ALA A 42 14.04 45.37 24.68
CA ALA A 42 14.46 43.98 24.82
C ALA A 42 13.49 43.07 25.61
N PRO A 43 12.80 43.53 26.68
CA PRO A 43 11.82 42.70 27.38
C PRO A 43 10.59 42.37 26.53
N GLN A 44 10.12 43.31 25.70
CA GLN A 44 8.99 43.07 24.79
C GLN A 44 9.41 42.14 23.63
N GLN A 45 10.65 42.26 23.13
CA GLN A 45 11.17 41.36 22.10
C GLN A 45 11.23 39.91 22.58
N GLN A 46 11.55 39.66 23.85
CA GLN A 46 11.51 38.30 24.41
C GLN A 46 10.11 37.68 24.38
N VAL A 47 9.06 38.48 24.61
CA VAL A 47 7.67 37.98 24.57
C VAL A 47 7.25 37.68 23.14
N VAL A 48 7.56 38.57 22.19
CA VAL A 48 7.27 38.38 20.75
C VAL A 48 7.99 37.12 20.23
N ASN A 49 9.29 37.00 20.51
CA ASN A 49 10.07 35.83 20.11
C ASN A 49 9.54 34.53 20.75
N GLY A 50 9.08 34.60 22.00
CA GLY A 50 8.50 33.44 22.69
C GLY A 50 7.17 32.97 22.08
N TRP A 51 6.31 33.90 21.67
CA TRP A 51 5.05 33.56 21.01
C TRP A 51 5.28 32.95 19.62
N VAL A 52 6.18 33.53 18.83
CA VAL A 52 6.55 32.99 17.51
C VAL A 52 7.20 31.61 17.60
N ALA A 53 8.08 31.40 18.59
CA ALA A 53 8.66 30.07 18.82
C ALA A 53 7.58 29.02 19.14
N LYS A 54 6.57 29.37 19.94
CA LYS A 54 5.43 28.49 20.23
C LYS A 54 4.61 28.19 18.97
N ASP A 55 4.38 29.20 18.13
CA ASP A 55 3.60 29.06 16.91
C ASP A 55 4.30 28.14 15.89
N LEU A 56 5.60 28.34 15.68
CA LEU A 56 6.43 27.45 14.85
C LEU A 56 6.48 26.02 15.39
N LEU A 57 6.59 25.84 16.70
CA LEU A 57 6.52 24.50 17.32
C LEU A 57 5.17 23.83 17.08
N THR A 58 4.08 24.60 17.06
CA THR A 58 2.72 24.09 16.77
C THR A 58 2.62 23.62 15.32
N VAL A 59 3.14 24.41 14.38
CA VAL A 59 3.22 24.03 12.96
C VAL A 59 4.05 22.76 12.76
N ILE A 60 5.21 22.65 13.41
CA ILE A 60 6.06 21.44 13.32
C ILE A 60 5.34 20.22 13.91
N ALA A 61 4.64 20.36 15.04
CA ALA A 61 3.89 19.27 15.65
C ALA A 61 2.75 18.79 14.73
N GLN A 62 2.04 19.71 14.07
CA GLN A 62 1.05 19.36 13.06
C GLN A 62 1.69 18.66 11.86
N GLN A 63 2.82 19.15 11.34
CA GLN A 63 3.55 18.49 10.26
C GLN A 63 3.95 17.06 10.62
N GLN A 64 4.46 16.82 11.83
CA GLN A 64 4.83 15.47 12.28
C GLN A 64 3.60 14.57 12.41
N ASN A 65 2.49 15.09 12.95
CA ASN A 65 1.25 14.32 13.07
C ASN A 65 0.65 13.97 11.69
N ASP A 66 0.64 14.92 10.77
CA ASP A 66 0.20 14.71 9.39
C ASP A 66 1.11 13.72 8.66
N SER A 67 2.43 13.77 8.90
CA SER A 67 3.39 12.80 8.34
C SER A 67 3.16 11.37 8.85
N VAL A 68 2.68 11.21 10.09
CA VAL A 68 2.28 9.89 10.64
C VAL A 68 0.95 9.42 10.04
N THR A 69 0.11 10.35 9.61
CA THR A 69 -1.21 10.07 9.00
C THR A 69 -1.14 10.02 7.47
N ASP A 70 0.02 10.30 6.89
CA ASP A 70 0.32 10.31 5.45
C ASP A 70 -0.24 9.06 4.76
N GLU A 71 -0.95 9.25 3.63
CA GLU A 71 -1.61 8.19 2.86
C GLU A 71 -0.68 7.05 2.46
N ARG A 72 0.63 7.27 2.50
CA ARG A 72 1.65 6.23 2.30
C ARG A 72 1.53 5.07 3.27
N LEU A 73 1.25 5.30 4.55
CA LEU A 73 1.11 4.24 5.56
C LEU A 73 -0.09 3.31 5.27
N PRO A 74 -1.33 3.82 5.09
CA PRO A 74 -2.45 2.99 4.68
C PRO A 74 -2.27 2.41 3.27
N ALA A 75 -1.62 3.11 2.33
CA ALA A 75 -1.31 2.56 1.01
C ALA A 75 -0.36 1.36 1.09
N LEU A 76 0.69 1.43 1.92
CA LEU A 76 1.59 0.29 2.18
C LEU A 76 0.85 -0.87 2.85
N ALA A 77 -0.04 -0.58 3.82
CA ALA A 77 -0.85 -1.61 4.46
C ALA A 77 -1.76 -2.33 3.44
N VAL A 78 -2.41 -1.59 2.54
CA VAL A 78 -3.21 -2.15 1.45
C VAL A 78 -2.35 -3.01 0.52
N LEU A 79 -1.14 -2.56 0.15
CA LEU A 79 -0.23 -3.34 -0.70
C LEU A 79 0.23 -4.64 -0.02
N VAL A 80 0.50 -4.63 1.28
CA VAL A 80 0.85 -5.83 2.06
C VAL A 80 -0.31 -6.83 2.07
N VAL A 81 -1.54 -6.37 2.34
CA VAL A 81 -2.74 -7.22 2.33
C VAL A 81 -2.97 -7.82 0.95
N LEU A 82 -2.87 -7.00 -0.10
CA LEU A 82 -3.06 -7.45 -1.48
C LEU A 82 -1.98 -8.46 -1.89
N GLY A 83 -0.72 -8.21 -1.54
CA GLY A 83 0.39 -9.12 -1.79
C GLY A 83 0.22 -10.47 -1.07
N LEU A 84 -0.24 -10.45 0.18
CA LEU A 84 -0.51 -11.66 0.96
C LEU A 84 -1.68 -12.47 0.36
N ALA A 85 -2.77 -11.81 0.00
CA ALA A 85 -3.92 -12.45 -0.63
C ALA A 85 -3.53 -13.13 -1.95
N LEU A 86 -2.73 -12.44 -2.76
CA LEU A 86 -2.23 -12.99 -4.02
C LEU A 86 -1.30 -14.19 -3.76
N HIS A 87 -0.40 -14.09 -2.78
CA HIS A 87 0.53 -15.16 -2.41
C HIS A 87 -0.18 -16.45 -1.96
N ILE A 88 -1.25 -16.33 -1.18
CA ILE A 88 -2.07 -17.48 -0.77
C ILE A 88 -2.77 -18.10 -1.98
N ALA A 89 -3.38 -17.26 -2.83
CA ALA A 89 -4.09 -17.71 -4.02
C ALA A 89 -3.18 -18.44 -5.04
N THR A 90 -1.93 -17.99 -5.22
CA THR A 90 -0.97 -18.71 -6.08
C THR A 90 -0.36 -19.94 -5.40
N SER A 91 -0.27 -19.98 -4.07
CA SER A 91 0.29 -21.14 -3.36
C SER A 91 -0.70 -22.31 -3.27
N MET A 92 -2.00 -22.04 -3.32
CA MET A 92 -3.05 -23.07 -3.37
C MET A 92 -3.32 -23.57 -4.80
N ARG A 93 -2.30 -23.78 -5.63
CA ARG A 93 -2.50 -24.54 -6.88
C ARG A 93 -2.85 -25.97 -6.47
N PRO A 94 -4.07 -26.47 -6.73
CA PRO A 94 -4.42 -27.83 -6.34
C PRO A 94 -3.59 -28.78 -7.20
N THR A 95 -2.71 -29.53 -6.55
CA THR A 95 -2.22 -30.78 -7.11
C THR A 95 -3.44 -31.69 -7.20
N THR A 96 -3.97 -31.90 -8.41
CA THR A 96 -5.00 -32.91 -8.66
C THR A 96 -4.53 -34.23 -8.05
N PRO A 97 -5.21 -34.78 -7.03
CA PRO A 97 -4.97 -36.15 -6.65
C PRO A 97 -5.65 -37.01 -7.71
N ASP A 98 -4.90 -37.44 -8.73
CA ASP A 98 -5.36 -38.46 -9.66
C ASP A 98 -5.43 -39.80 -8.89
N GLY A 99 -6.54 -39.95 -8.18
CA GLY A 99 -6.99 -41.17 -7.55
C GLY A 99 -8.24 -41.68 -8.26
N VAL A 100 -8.03 -42.74 -9.04
CA VAL A 100 -8.98 -43.84 -9.32
C VAL A 100 -10.06 -43.62 -10.41
N VAL A 101 -9.81 -44.19 -11.60
CA VAL A 101 -10.86 -44.80 -12.42
C VAL A 101 -10.53 -46.29 -12.60
N THR A 102 -11.22 -47.08 -11.77
CA THR A 102 -11.68 -48.48 -11.91
C THR A 102 -11.39 -49.25 -13.22
N ALA A 103 -10.78 -50.43 -13.11
CA ALA A 103 -11.01 -51.56 -14.03
C ALA A 103 -12.41 -52.15 -13.77
N PRO A 104 -13.18 -52.67 -14.76
CA PRO A 104 -12.94 -54.01 -15.32
C PRO A 104 -13.40 -54.25 -16.78
N VAL A 105 -12.92 -55.31 -17.43
CA VAL A 105 -13.68 -56.32 -18.23
C VAL A 105 -12.70 -57.17 -19.05
N ALA A 106 -12.66 -58.47 -18.73
CA ALA A 106 -12.12 -59.52 -19.58
C ALA A 106 -13.22 -60.02 -20.54
N PRO A 107 -12.85 -60.54 -21.72
CA PRO A 107 -13.57 -61.71 -22.22
C PRO A 107 -12.67 -62.81 -22.76
N ALA A 108 -12.95 -64.01 -22.24
CA ALA A 108 -13.10 -65.29 -22.93
C ALA A 108 -11.90 -65.96 -23.62
N ALA A 109 -11.65 -67.19 -23.15
CA ALA A 109 -10.73 -68.17 -23.69
C ALA A 109 -11.18 -68.79 -25.03
N ASN A 110 -10.20 -69.03 -25.92
CA ASN A 110 -10.01 -70.10 -26.91
C ASN A 110 -11.13 -70.48 -27.92
N PRO A 111 -10.77 -70.77 -29.19
CA PRO A 111 -10.30 -72.13 -29.51
C PRO A 111 -9.12 -72.24 -30.51
N SER A 112 -8.31 -73.29 -30.29
CA SER A 112 -7.32 -73.85 -31.23
C SER A 112 -7.96 -74.27 -32.57
N PRO A 113 -7.21 -74.22 -33.68
CA PRO A 113 -6.85 -75.50 -34.33
C PRO A 113 -5.38 -75.55 -34.82
N GLU A 114 -4.78 -76.74 -34.70
CA GLU A 114 -3.58 -77.15 -35.42
C GLU A 114 -3.74 -76.99 -36.94
N PRO A 115 -2.62 -76.82 -37.66
CA PRO A 115 -2.42 -77.68 -38.82
C PRO A 115 -1.18 -78.56 -38.67
N ALA A 116 -1.43 -79.87 -38.72
CA ALA A 116 -0.45 -80.90 -39.07
C ALA A 116 0.04 -80.72 -40.51
N SER A 117 1.32 -81.03 -40.75
CA SER A 117 2.00 -81.49 -42.00
C SER A 117 3.34 -80.77 -42.17
N ALA A 118 4.45 -81.37 -42.61
CA ALA A 118 4.81 -82.76 -42.93
C ALA A 118 6.32 -82.76 -43.25
N LEU A 119 6.90 -83.97 -43.25
CA LEU A 119 8.25 -84.43 -43.66
C LEU A 119 9.26 -84.66 -42.54
#